data_AF-A0A0G4KME1-F1
#
_entry.id   AF-A0A0G4KME1-F1
#
_cell.length_a   1.000
_cell.length_b   1.000
_cell.length_c   1.000
_cell.angle_alpha   90.00
_cell.angle_beta   90.00
_cell.angle_gamma   90.00
#
_symmetry.space_group_name_H-M   'P 1'
#
loop_
_entity.id
_entity.type
_entity.pdbx_description
1 polymer ?
#
loop_
_entity_poly.entity_id
_entity_poly.type
_entity_poly.pdbx_seq_one_letter_code
_entity_poly.pdbx_strand_id
1 'polypeptide(L)'
;MEALRERKTFLEIAPHLSVSLPILLPLQRWWQAPYFWAGTKAYDLLAGSQGLESSYYLSKSKALEAFPLLKKDTLKGALVYYDGQHNDSRMNVSIAMTAAMYGVTMVNHAEVTQLEKDAEGKIRGARIRDVISSVNGDAEGAREFTVRAKGVINATGPFTDAIERMDDPSRKALVAPSSGAHIMLPAHLSPKGMGILDAATSDGRVVFVLPWQGLTVAGTTDNPC
;
A
#
# COMPACT_ATOMS: atom_id res chain seq x y z
N MET A 1 2.22 5.33 16.18
CA MET A 1 2.58 4.15 17.00
C MET A 1 1.89 2.89 16.49
N GLU A 2 0.58 2.91 16.24
CA GLU A 2 -0.17 1.76 15.68
C GLU A 2 0.42 1.24 14.36
N ALA A 3 0.62 2.11 13.35
CA ALA A 3 1.18 1.71 12.07
C ALA A 3 2.56 1.02 12.17
N LEU A 4 3.42 1.46 13.10
CA LEU A 4 4.73 0.84 13.32
C LEU A 4 4.57 -0.56 13.92
N ARG A 5 3.66 -0.70 14.89
CA ARG A 5 3.31 -1.99 15.49
C ARG A 5 2.74 -2.95 14.45
N GLU A 6 1.84 -2.50 13.59
CA GLU A 6 1.26 -3.34 12.53
C GLU A 6 2.31 -3.76 11.49
N ARG A 7 3.25 -2.87 11.15
CA ARG A 7 4.38 -3.26 10.29
C ARG A 7 5.19 -4.41 10.89
N LYS A 8 5.45 -4.40 12.21
CA LYS A 8 6.10 -5.55 12.87
C LYS A 8 5.30 -6.83 12.67
N THR A 9 3.99 -6.77 12.89
CA THR A 9 3.10 -7.92 12.69
C THR A 9 3.28 -8.49 11.28
N PHE A 10 3.27 -7.65 10.24
CA PHE A 10 3.43 -8.09 8.85
C PHE A 10 4.79 -8.75 8.58
N LEU A 11 5.87 -8.21 9.16
CA LEU A 11 7.21 -8.81 9.09
C LEU A 11 7.28 -10.18 9.78
N GLU A 12 6.50 -10.38 10.85
CA GLU A 12 6.47 -11.63 11.61
C GLU A 12 5.55 -12.70 10.99
N ILE A 13 4.33 -12.33 10.59
CA ILE A 13 3.34 -13.29 10.08
C ILE A 13 3.56 -13.65 8.60
N ALA A 14 4.21 -12.77 7.84
CA ALA A 14 4.43 -12.95 6.41
C ALA A 14 5.85 -12.51 5.98
N PRO A 15 6.93 -13.07 6.55
CA PRO A 15 8.31 -12.69 6.23
C PRO A 15 8.71 -13.00 4.77
N HIS A 16 7.95 -13.86 4.09
CA HIS A 16 8.13 -14.18 2.68
C HIS A 16 7.49 -13.13 1.74
N LEU A 17 6.67 -12.21 2.28
CA LEU A 17 6.01 -11.13 1.54
C LEU A 17 6.40 -9.74 2.04
N SER A 18 6.90 -9.63 3.26
CA SER A 18 7.26 -8.39 3.93
C SER A 18 8.71 -8.45 4.39
N VAL A 19 9.49 -7.44 4.05
CA VAL A 19 10.91 -7.33 4.41
C VAL A 19 11.26 -5.93 4.89
N SER A 20 12.31 -5.85 5.70
CA SER A 20 12.95 -4.58 6.05
C SER A 20 13.73 -4.06 4.83
N LEU A 21 13.54 -2.78 4.50
CA LEU A 21 14.23 -2.09 3.42
C LEU A 21 14.92 -0.83 3.97
N PRO A 22 16.26 -0.69 3.84
CA PRO A 22 16.92 0.58 4.08
C PRO A 22 16.49 1.60 3.01
N ILE A 23 16.27 2.84 3.42
CA ILE A 23 15.88 3.96 2.58
C ILE A 23 16.83 5.13 2.84
N LEU A 24 17.51 5.56 1.78
CA LEU A 24 18.47 6.65 1.80
C LEU A 24 17.78 7.99 1.54
N LEU A 25 18.03 8.95 2.44
CA LEU A 25 17.59 10.33 2.39
C LEU A 25 18.80 11.24 2.11
N PRO A 26 18.96 11.76 0.87
CA PRO A 26 20.09 12.61 0.52
C PRO A 26 19.96 14.00 1.15
N LEU A 27 21.07 14.51 1.68
CA LEU A 27 21.13 15.83 2.32
C LEU A 27 21.82 16.82 1.38
N GLN A 28 21.14 17.91 1.05
CA GLN A 28 21.63 18.97 0.15
C GLN A 28 22.21 20.18 0.90
N ARG A 29 21.82 20.38 2.17
CA ARG A 29 22.28 21.47 3.03
C ARG A 29 22.77 20.92 4.37
N TRP A 30 23.80 21.52 4.95
CA TRP A 30 24.40 21.03 6.20
C TRP A 30 23.42 21.01 7.39
N TRP A 31 22.52 22.01 7.48
CA TRP A 31 21.51 22.06 8.55
C TRP A 31 20.46 20.94 8.45
N GLN A 32 20.30 20.31 7.28
CA GLN A 32 19.37 19.18 7.12
C GLN A 32 19.86 17.96 7.90
N ALA A 33 21.17 17.82 8.12
CA ALA A 33 21.74 16.70 8.86
C ALA A 33 21.19 16.61 10.30
N PRO A 34 21.33 17.63 11.18
CA PRO A 34 20.77 17.55 12.53
C PRO A 34 19.23 17.47 12.52
N TYR A 35 18.56 18.14 11.59
CA TYR A 35 17.09 18.11 11.50
C TYR A 35 16.55 16.72 11.18
N PHE A 36 16.99 16.10 10.08
CA PHE A 36 16.55 14.77 9.71
C PHE A 36 17.12 13.68 10.62
N TRP A 37 18.29 13.90 11.24
CA TRP A 37 18.79 12.99 12.27
C TRP A 37 17.86 12.92 13.48
N ALA A 38 17.39 14.09 13.96
CA ALA A 38 16.41 14.12 15.04
C ALA A 38 15.11 13.41 14.65
N GLY A 39 14.61 13.63 13.42
CA GLY A 39 13.42 12.96 12.90
C GLY A 39 13.57 11.44 12.79
N THR A 40 14.69 10.96 12.22
CA THR A 40 14.98 9.52 12.09
C THR A 40 15.21 8.86 13.45
N LYS A 41 15.82 9.54 14.42
CA LYS A 41 15.97 9.00 15.78
C LYS A 41 14.66 8.99 16.57
N ALA A 42 13.80 10.00 16.39
CA ALA A 42 12.45 9.95 16.93
C ALA A 42 11.66 8.78 16.33
N TYR A 43 11.83 8.54 15.02
CA TYR A 43 11.25 7.39 14.34
C TYR A 43 11.78 6.05 14.88
N ASP A 44 13.10 5.90 15.02
CA ASP A 44 13.73 4.73 15.65
C ASP A 44 13.17 4.47 17.05
N LEU A 45 12.99 5.51 17.86
CA LEU A 45 12.46 5.40 19.22
C LEU A 45 11.00 4.94 19.22
N LEU A 46 10.18 5.49 18.32
CA LEU A 46 8.77 5.09 18.18
C LEU A 46 8.63 3.68 17.59
N ALA A 47 9.55 3.27 16.73
CA ALA A 47 9.64 1.90 16.22
C ALA A 47 10.16 0.94 17.30
N GLY A 48 10.99 1.39 18.23
CA GLY A 48 11.45 0.60 19.37
C GLY A 48 12.13 -0.71 18.93
N SER A 49 11.83 -1.82 19.61
CA SER A 49 12.38 -3.16 19.34
C SER A 49 11.68 -3.92 18.19
N GLN A 50 11.08 -3.20 17.24
CA GLN A 50 10.21 -3.80 16.22
C GLN A 50 10.94 -4.44 15.02
N GLY A 51 12.19 -4.86 15.22
CA GLY A 51 12.92 -5.68 14.25
C GLY A 51 13.54 -4.90 13.08
N LEU A 52 13.55 -3.57 13.13
CA LEU A 52 14.29 -2.74 12.19
C LEU A 52 15.62 -2.27 12.78
N GLU A 53 16.63 -2.19 11.93
CA GLU A 53 17.94 -1.63 12.29
C GLU A 53 17.82 -0.12 12.57
N SER A 54 18.73 0.40 13.40
CA SER A 54 18.73 1.82 13.73
C SER A 54 19.25 2.66 12.57
N SER A 55 18.67 3.85 12.40
CA SER A 55 19.12 4.83 11.42
C SER A 55 20.60 5.21 11.60
N TYR A 56 21.29 5.48 10.49
CA TYR A 56 22.70 5.85 10.49
C TYR A 56 23.02 6.93 9.44
N TYR A 57 24.17 7.58 9.61
CA TYR A 57 24.65 8.61 8.70
C TYR A 57 25.66 8.05 7.70
N LEU A 58 25.50 8.41 6.43
CA LEU A 58 26.46 8.17 5.37
C LEU A 58 27.16 9.47 4.99
N SER A 59 28.50 9.44 4.96
CA SER A 59 29.28 10.52 4.36
C SER A 59 28.94 10.68 2.89
N LYS A 60 29.21 11.87 2.33
CA LYS A 60 29.06 12.14 0.89
C LYS A 60 29.71 11.07 0.01
N SER A 61 30.93 10.64 0.34
CA SER A 61 31.65 9.62 -0.41
C SER A 61 30.91 8.28 -0.42
N LYS A 62 30.50 7.79 0.76
CA LYS A 62 29.76 6.52 0.89
C LYS A 62 28.38 6.58 0.24
N ALA A 63 27.70 7.73 0.34
CA ALA A 63 26.42 7.94 -0.33
C ALA A 63 26.54 7.86 -1.86
N LEU A 64 27.62 8.42 -2.43
CA LEU A 64 27.89 8.35 -3.87
C LEU A 64 28.37 6.97 -4.33
N GLU A 65 29.02 6.21 -3.45
CA GLU A 65 29.35 4.81 -3.71
C GLU A 65 28.08 3.95 -3.74
N ALA A 66 27.18 4.15 -2.78
CA ALA A 66 25.90 3.44 -2.72
C ALA A 66 24.94 3.85 -3.85
N PHE A 67 24.92 5.14 -4.21
CA PHE A 67 24.11 5.64 -5.32
C PHE A 67 24.86 6.68 -6.17
N PRO A 68 25.52 6.24 -7.26
CA PRO A 68 26.30 7.12 -8.13
C PRO A 68 25.49 8.21 -8.85
N LEU A 69 24.16 8.05 -8.96
CA LEU A 69 23.24 8.95 -9.65
C LEU A 69 22.80 10.16 -8.81
N LEU A 70 23.21 10.26 -7.54
CA LEU A 70 22.92 11.43 -6.71
C LEU A 70 23.53 12.71 -7.31
N LYS A 71 22.85 13.84 -7.10
CA LYS A 71 23.35 15.18 -7.46
C LYS A 71 24.60 15.54 -6.64
N LYS A 72 25.77 15.30 -7.22
CA LYS A 72 27.09 15.41 -6.56
C LYS A 72 27.38 16.79 -6.00
N ASP A 73 26.99 17.85 -6.69
CA ASP A 73 27.42 19.22 -6.36
C ASP A 73 26.79 19.74 -5.07
N THR A 74 25.52 19.41 -4.86
CA THR A 74 24.77 19.86 -3.68
C THR A 74 24.84 18.88 -2.51
N LEU A 75 25.14 17.60 -2.76
CA LEU A 75 25.19 16.57 -1.73
C LEU A 75 26.21 16.88 -0.62
N LYS A 76 25.74 16.86 0.62
CA LYS A 76 26.55 17.00 1.86
C LYS A 76 26.74 15.66 2.60
N GLY A 77 25.82 14.72 2.40
CA GLY A 77 25.81 13.39 2.98
C GLY A 77 24.44 12.77 2.79
N ALA A 78 24.17 11.66 3.49
CA ALA A 78 22.85 11.05 3.50
C ALA A 78 22.53 10.46 4.86
N LEU A 79 21.24 10.31 5.16
CA LEU A 79 20.77 9.48 6.26
C LEU A 79 20.15 8.22 5.69
N VAL A 80 20.30 7.11 6.40
CA VAL A 80 19.61 5.88 6.08
C VAL A 80 18.72 5.56 7.27
N TYR A 81 17.44 5.32 7.00
CA TYR A 81 16.49 4.77 7.94
C TYR A 81 15.87 3.51 7.34
N TYR A 82 15.23 2.70 8.16
CA TYR A 82 14.63 1.44 7.71
C TYR A 82 13.11 1.55 7.72
N ASP A 83 12.47 0.98 6.71
CA ASP A 83 11.03 0.83 6.64
C ASP A 83 10.63 -0.55 6.09
N GLY A 84 9.35 -0.88 6.12
CA GLY A 84 8.82 -2.11 5.56
C GLY A 84 8.55 -1.97 4.07
N GLN A 85 8.99 -2.95 3.29
CA GLN A 85 8.53 -3.16 1.93
C GLN A 85 7.73 -4.47 1.89
N HIS A 86 6.52 -4.47 1.32
CA HIS A 86 5.70 -5.67 1.23
C HIS A 86 5.01 -5.83 -0.12
N ASN A 87 4.68 -7.07 -0.48
CA ASN A 87 3.86 -7.39 -1.65
C ASN A 87 2.38 -7.38 -1.28
N ASP A 88 1.72 -6.28 -1.59
CA ASP A 88 0.30 -6.02 -1.33
C ASP A 88 -0.63 -7.07 -1.97
N SER A 89 -0.47 -7.33 -3.26
CA SER A 89 -1.31 -8.26 -4.02
C SER A 89 -1.22 -9.68 -3.47
N ARG A 90 0.00 -10.16 -3.19
CA ARG A 90 0.22 -11.48 -2.59
C ARG A 90 -0.26 -11.54 -1.15
N MET A 91 -0.13 -10.46 -0.37
CA MET A 91 -0.65 -10.43 0.99
C MET A 91 -2.17 -10.58 1.00
N ASN A 92 -2.88 -9.88 0.12
CA ASN A 92 -4.34 -10.01 -0.02
C ASN A 92 -4.75 -11.44 -0.38
N VAL A 93 -4.04 -12.08 -1.32
CA VAL A 93 -4.27 -13.49 -1.67
C VAL A 93 -3.97 -14.40 -0.49
N SER A 94 -2.87 -14.20 0.24
CA SER A 94 -2.53 -14.99 1.43
C SER A 94 -3.59 -14.90 2.52
N ILE A 95 -4.14 -13.70 2.77
CA ILE A 95 -5.24 -13.51 3.72
C ILE A 95 -6.48 -14.29 3.27
N ALA A 96 -6.87 -14.16 1.98
CA ALA A 96 -8.02 -14.88 1.43
C ALA A 96 -7.85 -16.41 1.51
N MET A 97 -6.68 -16.92 1.13
CA MET A 97 -6.37 -18.35 1.22
C MET A 97 -6.38 -18.85 2.67
N THR A 98 -5.84 -18.06 3.60
CA THR A 98 -5.86 -18.38 5.03
C THR A 98 -7.31 -18.47 5.54
N ALA A 99 -8.17 -17.51 5.19
CA ALA A 99 -9.59 -17.56 5.54
C ALA A 99 -10.29 -18.82 4.97
N ALA A 100 -10.00 -19.18 3.73
CA ALA A 100 -10.51 -20.42 3.12
C ALA A 100 -10.04 -21.68 3.85
N MET A 101 -8.79 -21.73 4.32
CA MET A 101 -8.29 -22.83 5.15
C MET A 101 -9.03 -22.95 6.49
N TYR A 102 -9.55 -21.84 7.02
CA TYR A 102 -10.40 -21.82 8.20
C TYR A 102 -11.90 -22.04 7.90
N GLY A 103 -12.26 -22.43 6.67
CA GLY A 103 -13.62 -22.80 6.28
C GLY A 103 -14.49 -21.65 5.76
N VAL A 104 -13.91 -20.48 5.49
CA VAL A 104 -14.65 -19.37 4.85
C VAL A 104 -14.84 -19.66 3.36
N THR A 105 -16.05 -19.44 2.84
CA THR A 105 -16.29 -19.48 1.40
C THR A 105 -15.81 -18.17 0.77
N MET A 106 -14.76 -18.25 -0.04
CA MET A 106 -14.18 -17.11 -0.76
C MET A 106 -14.55 -17.20 -2.24
N VAL A 107 -15.11 -16.11 -2.79
CA VAL A 107 -15.53 -16.06 -4.20
C VAL A 107 -15.06 -14.73 -4.80
N ASN A 108 -14.28 -14.80 -5.88
CA ASN A 108 -13.93 -13.65 -6.72
C ASN A 108 -14.85 -13.61 -7.96
N HIS A 109 -14.81 -12.51 -8.72
CA HIS A 109 -15.69 -12.30 -9.88
C HIS A 109 -17.19 -12.46 -9.56
N ALA A 110 -17.58 -12.07 -8.35
CA ALA A 110 -18.96 -12.08 -7.88
C ALA A 110 -19.33 -10.66 -7.45
N GLU A 111 -20.08 -9.97 -8.30
CA GLU A 111 -20.45 -8.55 -8.10
C GLU A 111 -21.72 -8.45 -7.24
N VAL A 112 -21.68 -7.65 -6.17
CA VAL A 112 -22.90 -7.28 -5.44
C VAL A 112 -23.65 -6.24 -6.28
N THR A 113 -24.85 -6.58 -6.74
CA THR A 113 -25.67 -5.68 -7.57
C THR A 113 -26.80 -5.02 -6.79
N GLN A 114 -27.23 -5.64 -5.67
CA GLN A 114 -28.29 -5.10 -4.82
C GLN A 114 -28.17 -5.67 -3.40
N LEU A 115 -28.52 -4.86 -2.39
CA LEU A 115 -28.71 -5.34 -1.02
C LEU A 115 -30.12 -5.91 -0.84
N GLU A 116 -30.21 -7.08 -0.22
CA GLU A 116 -31.49 -7.75 0.05
C GLU A 116 -31.97 -7.34 1.45
N LYS A 117 -33.19 -6.82 1.53
CA LYS A 117 -33.82 -6.35 2.77
C LYS A 117 -35.05 -7.20 3.13
N ASP A 118 -35.38 -7.28 4.41
CA ASP A 118 -36.67 -7.81 4.87
C ASP A 118 -37.79 -6.75 4.76
N ALA A 119 -38.99 -7.09 5.23
CA ALA A 119 -40.17 -6.22 5.16
C ALA A 119 -40.02 -4.97 6.03
N GLU A 120 -39.20 -5.06 7.07
CA GLU A 120 -38.86 -4.00 8.01
C GLU A 120 -37.70 -3.12 7.51
N GLY A 121 -37.14 -3.43 6.33
CA GLY A 121 -36.06 -2.67 5.70
C GLY A 121 -34.67 -3.02 6.20
N LYS A 122 -34.51 -4.08 7.02
CA LYS A 122 -33.21 -4.52 7.52
C LYS A 122 -32.50 -5.40 6.49
N ILE A 123 -31.21 -5.13 6.29
CA ILE A 123 -30.36 -5.91 5.38
C ILE A 123 -30.23 -7.36 5.90
N ARG A 124 -30.48 -8.32 5.01
CA ARG A 124 -30.43 -9.77 5.26
C ARG A 124 -29.62 -10.55 4.23
N GLY A 125 -28.87 -9.86 3.37
CA GLY A 125 -28.10 -10.47 2.30
C GLY A 125 -27.84 -9.54 1.13
N ALA A 126 -27.47 -10.13 0.00
CA ALA A 126 -27.23 -9.42 -1.25
C ALA A 126 -27.57 -10.29 -2.46
N ARG A 127 -27.95 -9.62 -3.56
CA ARG A 127 -27.98 -10.19 -4.90
C ARG A 127 -26.61 -10.07 -5.52
N ILE A 128 -26.13 -11.19 -6.04
CA ILE A 128 -24.80 -11.36 -6.59
C ILE A 128 -24.92 -11.74 -8.06
N ARG A 129 -24.07 -11.15 -8.90
CA ARG A 129 -23.89 -11.49 -10.30
C ARG A 129 -22.54 -12.15 -10.53
N ASP A 130 -22.55 -13.34 -11.13
CA ASP A 130 -21.36 -13.97 -11.68
C ASP A 130 -20.92 -13.21 -12.94
N VAL A 131 -19.71 -12.65 -12.92
CA VAL A 131 -19.16 -11.88 -14.06
C VAL A 131 -18.16 -12.67 -14.89
N ILE A 132 -17.96 -13.97 -14.63
CA ILE A 132 -17.15 -14.85 -15.49
C ILE A 132 -17.97 -15.34 -16.68
N SER A 133 -19.24 -15.71 -16.48
CA SER A 133 -20.08 -16.25 -17.56
C SER A 133 -20.28 -15.26 -18.72
N SER A 134 -20.23 -13.96 -18.44
CA SER A 134 -20.26 -12.91 -19.45
C SER A 134 -18.99 -12.78 -20.29
N VAL A 135 -17.84 -13.27 -19.79
CA VAL A 135 -16.53 -13.18 -20.46
C VAL A 135 -16.31 -14.37 -21.41
N ASN A 136 -16.85 -15.54 -21.10
CA ASN A 136 -16.64 -16.76 -21.89
C ASN A 136 -17.61 -16.91 -23.08
N GLY A 137 -18.53 -15.96 -23.29
CA GLY A 137 -19.48 -16.01 -24.40
C GLY A 137 -20.54 -17.10 -24.27
N ASP A 138 -20.73 -17.65 -23.06
CA ASP A 138 -21.82 -18.58 -22.78
C ASP A 138 -23.15 -17.84 -23.00
N ALA A 139 -24.00 -18.38 -23.86
CA ALA A 139 -25.28 -17.78 -24.26
C ALA A 139 -26.32 -17.72 -23.12
N GLU A 140 -26.00 -18.32 -21.97
CA GLU A 140 -26.71 -18.13 -20.72
C GLU A 140 -26.11 -16.91 -20.01
N GLY A 141 -26.79 -15.77 -20.10
CA GLY A 141 -26.32 -14.49 -19.56
C GLY A 141 -25.87 -14.53 -18.08
N ALA A 142 -25.23 -13.46 -17.63
CA ALA A 142 -24.66 -13.33 -16.29
C ALA A 142 -25.57 -13.93 -15.20
N ARG A 143 -25.12 -15.01 -14.55
CA ARG A 143 -25.93 -15.76 -13.59
C ARG A 143 -26.09 -14.92 -12.33
N GLU A 144 -27.32 -14.57 -11.99
CA GLU A 144 -27.62 -13.90 -10.72
C GLU A 144 -28.15 -14.88 -9.68
N PHE A 145 -27.73 -14.70 -8.43
CA PHE A 145 -28.20 -15.48 -7.29
C PHE A 145 -28.21 -14.64 -6.01
N THR A 146 -28.98 -15.06 -5.02
CA THR A 146 -29.09 -14.36 -3.73
C THR A 146 -28.31 -15.09 -2.66
N VAL A 147 -27.46 -14.36 -1.93
CA VAL A 147 -26.79 -14.84 -0.72
C VAL A 147 -27.46 -14.21 0.49
N ARG A 148 -27.97 -15.04 1.41
CA ARG A 148 -28.56 -14.59 2.68
C ARG A 148 -27.52 -14.61 3.78
N ALA A 149 -27.51 -13.58 4.62
CA ALA A 149 -26.58 -13.43 5.73
C ALA A 149 -27.27 -12.77 6.93
N LYS A 150 -26.76 -13.05 8.15
CA LYS A 150 -27.24 -12.40 9.38
C LYS A 150 -26.72 -10.96 9.53
N GLY A 151 -25.62 -10.65 8.85
CA GLY A 151 -25.00 -9.33 8.80
C GLY A 151 -24.19 -9.21 7.51
N VAL A 152 -24.03 -7.97 7.04
CA VAL A 152 -23.28 -7.62 5.83
C VAL A 152 -22.27 -6.55 6.22
N ILE A 153 -21.01 -6.74 5.83
CA ILE A 153 -19.92 -5.79 6.06
C ILE A 153 -19.54 -5.20 4.70
N ASN A 154 -19.61 -3.87 4.59
CA ASN A 154 -19.13 -3.15 3.42
C ASN A 154 -17.62 -2.86 3.58
N ALA A 155 -16.79 -3.54 2.79
CA ALA A 155 -15.33 -3.38 2.78
C ALA A 155 -14.79 -3.12 1.35
N THR A 156 -15.53 -2.35 0.54
CA THR A 156 -15.25 -2.18 -0.90
C THR A 156 -14.34 -0.98 -1.22
N GLY A 157 -13.58 -0.48 -0.24
CA GLY A 157 -12.59 0.59 -0.45
C GLY A 157 -13.17 1.84 -1.14
N PRO A 158 -12.62 2.30 -2.28
CA PRO A 158 -13.13 3.49 -2.98
C PRO A 158 -14.57 3.34 -3.50
N PHE A 159 -15.09 2.12 -3.60
CA PHE A 159 -16.46 1.84 -4.06
C PHE A 159 -17.49 1.84 -2.92
N THR A 160 -17.08 2.15 -1.68
CA THR A 160 -17.94 2.14 -0.48
C THR A 160 -19.26 2.88 -0.73
N ASP A 161 -19.19 4.11 -1.25
CA ASP A 161 -20.38 4.95 -1.47
C ASP A 161 -21.37 4.34 -2.48
N ALA A 162 -20.90 3.53 -3.44
CA ALA A 162 -21.78 2.85 -4.38
C ALA A 162 -22.64 1.80 -3.67
N ILE A 163 -22.05 1.02 -2.76
CA ILE A 163 -22.77 0.03 -1.94
C ILE A 163 -23.68 0.72 -0.92
N GLU A 164 -23.21 1.80 -0.28
CA GLU A 164 -24.03 2.57 0.67
C GLU A 164 -25.28 3.17 0.00
N ARG A 165 -25.19 3.58 -1.27
CA ARG A 165 -26.36 4.08 -2.04
C ARG A 165 -27.31 2.99 -2.50
N MET A 166 -26.88 1.71 -2.52
CA MET A 166 -27.81 0.59 -2.67
C MET A 166 -28.70 0.41 -1.43
N ASP A 167 -28.21 0.82 -0.24
CA ASP A 167 -28.99 0.84 0.99
C ASP A 167 -29.92 2.06 1.03
N ASP A 168 -29.36 3.26 0.84
CA ASP A 168 -30.10 4.53 0.83
C ASP A 168 -29.58 5.45 -0.29
N PRO A 169 -30.34 5.64 -1.37
CA PRO A 169 -29.94 6.50 -2.49
C PRO A 169 -29.65 7.96 -2.10
N SER A 170 -30.17 8.43 -0.96
CA SER A 170 -29.96 9.80 -0.47
C SER A 170 -28.66 9.98 0.30
N ARG A 171 -27.89 8.90 0.55
CA ARG A 171 -26.61 9.00 1.26
C ARG A 171 -25.62 9.90 0.56
N LYS A 172 -25.09 10.83 1.35
CA LYS A 172 -23.96 11.69 0.97
C LYS A 172 -22.70 10.83 0.81
N ALA A 173 -21.83 11.25 -0.10
CA ALA A 173 -20.53 10.63 -0.29
C ALA A 173 -19.70 10.72 1.01
N LEU A 174 -19.11 9.61 1.41
CA LEU A 174 -18.21 9.51 2.55
C LEU A 174 -16.74 9.46 2.10
N VAL A 175 -16.48 8.89 0.93
CA VAL A 175 -15.13 8.63 0.44
C VAL A 175 -14.73 9.67 -0.59
N ALA A 176 -13.55 10.27 -0.41
CA ALA A 176 -12.91 11.16 -1.39
C ALA A 176 -11.65 10.47 -1.93
N PRO A 177 -11.77 9.65 -3.01
CA PRO A 177 -10.62 8.94 -3.55
C PRO A 177 -9.65 9.91 -4.25
N SER A 178 -8.36 9.58 -4.19
CA SER A 178 -7.35 10.19 -5.06
C SER A 178 -6.61 9.11 -5.85
N SER A 179 -6.11 9.48 -7.02
CA SER A 179 -5.34 8.62 -7.90
C SER A 179 -3.85 8.85 -7.71
N GLY A 180 -3.13 7.73 -7.58
CA GLY A 180 -1.69 7.68 -7.57
C GLY A 180 -1.18 6.74 -8.66
N ALA A 181 -0.12 7.15 -9.34
CA ALA A 181 0.57 6.36 -10.33
C ALA A 181 2.01 6.09 -9.91
N HIS A 182 2.49 4.91 -10.28
CA HIS A 182 3.88 4.50 -10.17
C HIS A 182 4.40 4.12 -11.55
N ILE A 183 5.70 4.33 -11.77
CA ILE A 183 6.38 3.88 -12.99
C ILE A 183 7.40 2.80 -12.65
N MET A 184 7.53 1.83 -13.54
CA MET A 184 8.53 0.78 -13.46
C MET A 184 9.72 1.14 -14.34
N LEU A 185 10.92 1.05 -13.76
CA LEU A 185 12.16 1.55 -14.31
C LEU A 185 13.24 0.45 -14.27
N PRO A 186 14.29 0.54 -15.11
CA PRO A 186 15.43 -0.38 -15.05
C PRO A 186 16.07 -0.44 -13.66
N ALA A 187 16.42 -1.64 -13.21
CA ALA A 187 16.90 -1.94 -11.85
C ALA A 187 18.09 -1.10 -11.37
N HIS A 188 18.95 -0.65 -12.29
CA HIS A 188 20.15 0.12 -11.97
C HIS A 188 19.86 1.57 -11.55
N LEU A 189 18.60 2.00 -11.64
CA LEU A 189 18.16 3.33 -11.21
C LEU A 189 17.81 3.41 -9.72
N SER A 190 17.76 2.29 -9.00
CA SER A 190 17.78 2.24 -7.53
C SER A 190 19.10 1.62 -7.04
N PRO A 191 19.61 2.03 -5.87
CA PRO A 191 20.71 1.32 -5.20
C PRO A 191 20.38 -0.16 -5.00
N LYS A 192 21.40 -1.03 -5.08
CA LYS A 192 21.19 -2.46 -4.76
C LYS A 192 20.83 -2.61 -3.29
N GLY A 193 19.69 -3.23 -3.02
CA GLY A 193 19.24 -3.56 -1.67
C GLY A 193 18.78 -2.37 -0.83
N MET A 194 18.60 -1.18 -1.42
CA MET A 194 18.21 0.03 -0.71
C MET A 194 17.36 0.95 -1.59
N GLY A 195 16.36 1.59 -0.99
CA GLY A 195 15.53 2.61 -1.63
C GLY A 195 16.08 4.02 -1.45
N ILE A 196 15.49 4.99 -2.15
CA ILE A 196 15.75 6.41 -1.97
C ILE A 196 14.46 7.16 -1.78
N LEU A 197 14.48 8.12 -0.86
CA LEU A 197 13.43 9.10 -0.66
C LEU A 197 13.95 10.47 -1.09
N ASP A 198 13.36 11.05 -2.12
CA ASP A 198 13.58 12.46 -2.48
C ASP A 198 12.49 13.32 -1.84
N ALA A 199 12.89 14.12 -0.84
CA ALA A 199 12.02 15.03 -0.11
C ALA A 199 12.00 16.45 -0.71
N ALA A 200 12.72 16.68 -1.81
CA ALA A 200 12.94 18.01 -2.40
C ALA A 200 12.42 18.08 -3.84
N THR A 201 11.22 17.55 -4.08
CA THR A 201 10.54 17.71 -5.38
C THR A 201 10.05 19.14 -5.58
N SER A 202 9.82 19.52 -6.83
CA SER A 202 9.44 20.90 -7.20
C SER A 202 8.08 21.34 -6.67
N ASP A 203 7.21 20.40 -6.31
CA ASP A 203 5.87 20.65 -5.77
C ASP A 203 5.75 20.35 -4.26
N GLY A 204 6.88 20.07 -3.60
CA GLY A 204 6.93 19.82 -2.15
C GLY A 204 6.49 18.42 -1.72
N ARG A 205 6.15 17.53 -2.66
CA ARG A 205 5.85 16.12 -2.37
C ARG A 205 7.13 15.32 -2.14
N VAL A 206 6.93 14.13 -1.60
CA VAL A 206 7.97 13.12 -1.44
C VAL A 206 7.84 12.10 -2.56
N VAL A 207 8.95 11.74 -3.20
CA VAL A 207 9.01 10.65 -4.17
C VAL A 207 9.95 9.56 -3.68
N PHE A 208 9.47 8.34 -3.75
CA PHE A 208 10.24 7.14 -3.48
C PHE A 208 10.76 6.55 -4.79
N VAL A 209 11.99 6.02 -4.73
CA VAL A 209 12.62 5.22 -5.79
C VAL A 209 13.13 3.95 -5.13
N LEU A 210 12.39 2.86 -5.26
CA LEU A 210 12.60 1.63 -4.50
C LEU A 210 12.94 0.46 -5.43
N PRO A 211 13.85 -0.46 -5.02
CA PRO A 211 14.01 -1.71 -5.73
C PRO A 211 12.73 -2.56 -5.58
N TRP A 212 12.25 -3.16 -6.67
CA TRP A 212 11.05 -3.99 -6.67
C TRP A 212 11.14 -5.11 -7.71
N GLN A 213 11.15 -6.36 -7.27
CA GLN A 213 11.15 -7.57 -8.11
C GLN A 213 12.12 -7.52 -9.32
N GLY A 214 13.36 -7.08 -9.07
CA GLY A 214 14.39 -6.98 -10.11
C GLY A 214 14.27 -5.75 -11.02
N LEU A 215 13.38 -4.81 -10.69
CA LEU A 215 13.25 -3.49 -11.32
C LEU A 215 13.32 -2.40 -10.25
N THR A 216 13.04 -1.17 -10.65
CA THR A 216 12.89 -0.01 -9.76
C THR A 216 11.47 0.53 -9.90
N VAL A 217 10.76 0.71 -8.80
CA VAL A 217 9.47 1.42 -8.77
C VAL A 217 9.69 2.85 -8.31
N ALA A 218 9.12 3.82 -9.02
CA ALA A 218 9.16 5.23 -8.65
C ALA A 218 7.76 5.84 -8.56
N GLY A 219 7.51 6.63 -7.52
CA GLY A 219 6.21 7.24 -7.27
C GLY A 219 6.05 7.81 -5.85
N THR A 220 4.85 8.21 -5.43
CA THR A 220 3.58 8.22 -6.19
C THR A 220 3.19 9.64 -6.63
N THR A 221 2.26 9.74 -7.58
CA THR A 221 1.47 10.96 -7.81
C THR A 221 0.28 11.02 -6.85
N ASP A 222 -0.40 12.16 -6.82
CA ASP A 222 -1.64 12.37 -6.06
C ASP A 222 -2.50 13.37 -6.83
N ASN A 223 -3.59 12.88 -7.43
CA ASN A 223 -4.56 13.68 -8.18
C ASN A 223 -5.98 13.34 -7.68
N PRO A 224 -6.83 14.33 -7.36
CA PRO A 224 -8.23 14.08 -7.03
C PRO A 224 -8.98 13.33 -8.14
N CYS A 225 -9.88 12.43 -7.75
CA CYS A 225 -10.73 11.64 -8.66
C CYS A 225 -12.18 12.12 -8.66
#